data_AF-A0AAN7WKJ3-F1
#
_entry.id   AF-A0AAN7WKJ3-F1
#
_cell.length_a   1.000
_cell.length_b   1.000
_cell.length_c   1.000
_cell.angle_alpha   90.00
_cell.angle_beta   90.00
_cell.angle_gamma   90.00
#
_symmetry.space_group_name_H-M   'P 1'
#
loop_
_entity.id
_entity.type
_entity.pdbx_description
1 polymer ?
#
loop_
_entity_poly.entity_id
_entity_poly.type
_entity_poly.pdbx_seq_one_letter_code
_entity_poly.pdbx_strand_id
1 'polypeptide(L)'
;MITKESGHYVATGGPVSIEDPISFKTSSLQSVVLISSLNGAIISYANSDESNTSISNLKMVCLLCKDRWSEDESDPEEQSTKCCYHYQWQMNNGRTYKTRIYTYEIEDMHVVMAHIPESDLIVLFTANKDDFPYGLMVLKMKQSLQSISNLYGYKLS
;
A
#
# COMPACT_ATOMS: atom_id res chain seq x y z
N MET A 1 -5.58 -22.70 -18.55
CA MET A 1 -4.30 -22.52 -19.28
C MET A 1 -3.24 -23.20 -18.42
N ILE A 2 -2.70 -24.34 -18.86
CA ILE A 2 -1.76 -25.14 -18.07
C ILE A 2 -0.35 -24.69 -18.46
N THR A 3 0.33 -23.95 -17.59
CA THR A 3 1.73 -23.57 -17.78
C THR A 3 2.63 -24.64 -17.15
N LYS A 4 3.62 -25.08 -17.92
CA LYS A 4 4.53 -26.18 -17.56
C LYS A 4 5.85 -25.60 -17.08
N GLU A 5 6.03 -25.53 -15.77
CA GLU A 5 7.37 -25.47 -15.18
C GLU A 5 7.57 -26.72 -14.31
N SER A 6 8.75 -27.33 -14.43
CA SER A 6 9.28 -28.34 -13.50
C SER A 6 8.37 -29.54 -13.16
N GLY A 7 7.65 -30.09 -14.15
CA GLY A 7 7.09 -31.46 -14.08
C GLY A 7 5.88 -31.66 -13.16
N HIS A 8 5.33 -30.61 -12.55
CA HIS A 8 4.09 -30.66 -11.78
C HIS A 8 2.98 -29.88 -12.49
N TYR A 9 1.84 -30.52 -12.71
CA TYR A 9 0.64 -29.86 -13.22
C TYR A 9 0.00 -29.07 -12.07
N VAL A 10 0.19 -27.75 -12.03
CA VAL A 10 -0.55 -26.89 -11.09
C VAL A 10 -1.87 -26.51 -11.73
N ALA A 11 -2.95 -27.12 -11.27
CA ALA A 11 -4.31 -26.73 -11.65
C ALA A 11 -4.65 -25.39 -10.97
N THR A 12 -4.70 -24.30 -11.73
CA THR A 12 -4.98 -22.93 -11.25
C THR A 12 -6.39 -22.73 -10.68
N GLY A 13 -7.23 -23.78 -10.65
CA GLY A 13 -8.60 -23.74 -10.14
C GLY A 13 -8.80 -24.39 -8.77
N GLY A 14 -7.75 -24.98 -8.18
CA GLY A 14 -7.79 -25.56 -6.85
C GLY A 14 -7.60 -24.51 -5.74
N PRO A 15 -8.00 -24.80 -4.50
CA PRO A 15 -7.65 -23.96 -3.35
C PRO A 15 -6.13 -23.80 -3.25
N VAL A 16 -5.66 -22.58 -2.99
CA VAL A 16 -4.24 -22.30 -2.76
C VAL A 16 -3.89 -22.77 -1.34
N SER A 17 -3.37 -23.99 -1.22
CA SER A 17 -2.88 -24.51 0.05
C SER A 17 -1.44 -24.03 0.26
N ILE A 18 -1.22 -23.17 1.25
CA ILE A 18 0.12 -22.73 1.68
C ILE A 18 0.54 -23.66 2.83
N GLU A 19 0.85 -24.91 2.51
CA GLU A 19 1.27 -25.92 3.49
C GLU A 19 2.78 -25.89 3.76
N ASP A 20 3.56 -25.54 2.74
CA ASP A 20 4.98 -25.23 2.85
C ASP A 20 5.19 -23.73 2.61
N PRO A 21 6.11 -23.06 3.35
CA PRO A 21 6.43 -21.67 3.05
C PRO A 21 6.97 -21.62 1.62
N ILE A 22 6.21 -20.99 0.72
CA ILE A 22 6.74 -20.58 -0.58
C ILE A 22 8.06 -19.87 -0.26
N SER A 23 9.18 -20.38 -0.79
CA SER A 23 10.51 -19.83 -0.52
C SER A 23 10.68 -18.52 -1.30
N PHE A 24 9.89 -17.53 -0.91
CA PHE A 24 9.85 -16.21 -1.48
C PHE A 24 10.51 -15.26 -0.49
N LYS A 25 11.53 -14.55 -0.95
CA LYS A 25 12.24 -13.53 -0.18
C LYS A 25 12.18 -12.25 -0.97
N THR A 26 11.88 -11.17 -0.28
CA THR A 26 11.99 -9.80 -0.79
C THR A 26 12.89 -9.02 0.16
N SER A 27 13.42 -7.90 -0.31
CA SER A 27 13.95 -6.85 0.52
C SER A 27 12.89 -6.30 1.47
N SER A 28 13.34 -5.54 2.46
CA SER A 28 12.46 -4.67 3.23
C SER A 28 11.79 -3.62 2.33
N LEU A 29 10.72 -3.02 2.84
CA LEU A 29 10.20 -1.78 2.26
C LEU A 29 11.32 -0.74 2.26
N GLN A 30 11.39 0.06 1.21
CA GLN A 30 12.33 1.18 1.14
C GLN A 30 11.94 2.21 2.19
N SER A 31 10.68 2.67 2.17
CA SER A 31 10.17 3.62 3.15
C SER A 31 8.71 3.34 3.53
N VAL A 32 8.38 3.72 4.76
CA VAL A 32 7.01 3.75 5.28
C VAL A 32 6.73 5.16 5.76
N VAL A 33 5.67 5.78 5.26
CA VAL A 33 5.39 7.19 5.47
C VAL A 33 3.94 7.38 5.91
N LEU A 34 3.74 8.24 6.90
CA LEU A 34 2.46 8.79 7.28
C LEU A 34 2.42 10.24 6.79
N ILE A 35 1.48 10.54 5.90
CA ILE A 35 1.30 11.88 5.32
C ILE A 35 -0.08 12.44 5.65
N SER A 36 -0.20 13.77 5.60
CA SER A 36 -1.49 14.45 5.64
C SER A 36 -2.24 14.28 4.33
N SER A 37 -3.52 13.92 4.38
CA SER A 37 -4.40 13.91 3.20
C SER A 37 -4.68 15.31 2.65
N LEU A 38 -4.54 16.35 3.49
CA LEU A 38 -4.89 17.72 3.13
C LEU A 38 -3.86 18.34 2.18
N ASN A 39 -2.58 18.18 2.50
CA ASN A 39 -1.49 18.87 1.79
C ASN A 39 -0.31 17.96 1.42
N GLY A 40 -0.37 16.66 1.69
CA GLY A 40 0.71 15.72 1.40
C GLY A 40 1.94 15.88 2.30
N ALA A 41 1.87 16.67 3.37
CA ALA A 41 2.98 16.87 4.29
C ALA A 41 3.30 15.57 5.04
N ILE A 42 4.59 15.25 5.13
CA ILE A 42 5.08 14.10 5.91
C ILE A 42 4.97 14.42 7.40
N ILE A 43 4.23 13.58 8.13
CA ILE A 43 4.06 13.66 9.60
C ILE A 43 5.06 12.76 10.28
N SER A 44 5.23 11.54 9.76
CA SER A 44 6.17 10.55 10.27
C SER A 44 6.66 9.68 9.13
N TYR A 45 7.92 9.24 9.19
CA TYR A 45 8.48 8.32 8.21
C TYR A 45 9.51 7.40 8.85
N ALA A 46 9.68 6.22 8.25
CA ALA A 46 10.76 5.30 8.51
C ALA A 46 11.38 4.92 7.17
N ASN A 47 12.71 4.99 7.07
CA ASN A 47 13.45 4.64 5.88
C ASN A 47 14.44 3.52 6.20
N SER A 48 14.67 2.63 5.24
CA SER A 48 15.73 1.62 5.32
C SER A 48 17.12 2.22 5.08
N ASP A 49 17.20 3.32 4.32
CA ASP A 49 18.43 4.06 4.06
C ASP A 49 18.48 5.38 4.85
N GLU A 50 19.56 5.61 5.59
CA GLU A 50 19.74 6.79 6.47
C GLU A 50 20.24 8.06 5.74
N SER A 51 20.28 8.10 4.41
CA SER A 51 20.83 9.24 3.67
C SER A 51 19.89 10.46 3.66
N ASN A 52 20.39 11.67 3.92
CA ASN A 52 19.55 12.89 3.90
C ASN A 52 18.96 13.22 2.51
N THR A 53 19.64 12.81 1.43
CA THR A 53 19.14 12.89 0.05
C THR A 53 17.86 12.07 -0.16
N SER A 54 17.64 11.05 0.67
CA SER A 54 16.41 10.25 0.62
C SER A 54 15.18 11.04 1.05
N ILE A 55 15.30 12.01 1.97
CA ILE A 55 14.15 12.75 2.50
C ILE A 55 13.61 13.74 1.47
N SER A 56 14.46 14.42 0.71
CA SER A 56 14.01 15.31 -0.38
C SER A 56 13.28 14.52 -1.46
N ASN A 57 13.81 13.36 -1.83
CA ASN A 57 13.19 12.49 -2.82
C ASN A 57 11.86 11.94 -2.29
N LEU A 58 11.82 11.55 -1.02
CA LEU A 58 10.60 11.05 -0.37
C LEU A 58 9.50 12.12 -0.32
N LYS A 59 9.85 13.38 -0.03
CA LYS A 59 8.89 14.51 -0.08
C LYS A 59 8.29 14.68 -1.47
N MET A 60 9.13 14.58 -2.51
CA MET A 60 8.68 14.66 -3.89
C MET A 60 7.72 13.51 -4.23
N VAL A 61 8.10 12.27 -3.90
CA VAL A 61 7.26 11.07 -4.12
C VAL A 61 5.93 11.18 -3.37
N CYS A 62 5.95 11.59 -2.10
CA CYS A 62 4.73 11.73 -1.29
C CYS A 62 3.76 12.75 -1.89
N LEU A 63 4.26 13.87 -2.39
CA LEU A 63 3.43 14.90 -3.00
C LEU A 63 2.81 14.40 -4.30
N LEU A 64 3.60 13.80 -5.19
CA LEU A 64 3.12 13.22 -6.45
C LEU A 64 2.07 12.13 -6.23
N CYS A 65 2.30 11.25 -5.25
CA CYS A 65 1.33 10.23 -4.86
C CYS A 65 0.05 10.84 -4.30
N LYS A 66 0.16 11.85 -3.44
CA LYS A 66 -1.02 12.51 -2.86
C LYS A 66 -1.86 13.18 -3.93
N ASP A 67 -1.24 13.83 -4.91
CA ASP A 67 -1.98 14.52 -5.97
C ASP A 67 -2.70 13.51 -6.87
N ARG A 68 -2.01 12.44 -7.30
CA ARG A 68 -2.65 11.33 -8.05
C ARG A 68 -3.77 10.66 -7.27
N TRP A 69 -3.55 10.39 -5.97
CA TRP A 69 -4.60 9.83 -5.12
C TRP A 69 -5.80 10.76 -4.99
N SER A 70 -5.57 12.06 -4.86
CA SER A 70 -6.64 13.06 -4.78
C SER A 70 -7.48 13.08 -6.05
N GLU A 71 -6.86 12.92 -7.22
CA GLU A 71 -7.53 12.80 -8.51
C GLU A 71 -8.35 11.50 -8.59
N ASP A 72 -7.71 10.35 -8.33
CA ASP A 72 -8.34 9.02 -8.38
C ASP A 72 -9.48 8.84 -7.35
N GLU A 73 -9.42 9.55 -6.21
CA GLU A 73 -10.49 9.55 -5.20
C GLU A 73 -11.66 10.47 -5.58
N SER A 74 -11.37 11.56 -6.30
CA SER A 74 -12.38 12.53 -6.77
C SER A 74 -13.18 12.00 -7.95
N ASP A 75 -12.52 11.26 -8.85
CA ASP A 75 -13.17 10.58 -9.99
C ASP A 75 -12.84 9.09 -10.01
N PRO A 76 -13.67 8.25 -9.36
CA PRO A 76 -13.48 6.81 -9.35
C PRO A 76 -13.70 6.14 -10.73
N GLU A 77 -14.36 6.79 -11.69
CA GLU A 77 -14.65 6.22 -13.01
C GLU A 77 -13.53 6.51 -14.02
N GLU A 78 -12.83 7.63 -13.85
CA GLU A 78 -11.68 8.04 -14.67
C GLU A 78 -10.31 7.61 -14.10
N GLN A 79 -10.29 6.72 -13.09
CA GLN A 79 -9.05 6.29 -12.43
C GLN A 79 -7.96 5.93 -13.44
N SER A 80 -6.88 6.69 -13.38
CA SER A 80 -5.70 6.48 -14.22
C SER A 80 -5.06 5.12 -13.93
N THR A 81 -5.28 4.61 -12.72
CA THR A 81 -4.74 3.35 -12.22
C THR A 81 -5.81 2.26 -12.16
N LYS A 82 -5.63 1.18 -12.92
CA LYS A 82 -6.51 -0.01 -12.92
C LYS A 82 -6.44 -0.85 -11.62
N CYS A 83 -5.84 -0.33 -10.55
CA CYS A 83 -5.42 -1.12 -9.39
C CYS A 83 -5.84 -0.47 -8.06
N CYS A 84 -7.15 -0.24 -7.90
CA CYS A 84 -7.77 0.15 -6.64
C CYS A 84 -8.41 -1.06 -5.94
N TYR A 85 -7.98 -1.36 -4.72
CA TYR A 85 -8.54 -2.44 -3.90
C TYR A 85 -9.48 -1.87 -2.85
N HIS A 86 -10.76 -2.23 -2.96
CA HIS A 86 -11.74 -1.95 -1.92
C HIS A 86 -11.48 -2.88 -0.73
N TYR A 87 -11.23 -2.29 0.43
CA TYR A 87 -10.93 -3.04 1.64
C TYR A 87 -11.90 -2.67 2.75
N GLN A 88 -12.57 -3.69 3.29
CA GLN A 88 -13.50 -3.57 4.39
C GLN A 88 -13.15 -4.62 5.45
N TRP A 89 -13.18 -4.22 6.72
CA TRP A 89 -12.99 -5.12 7.85
C TRP A 89 -13.86 -4.67 9.03
N GLN A 90 -14.10 -5.60 9.94
CA GLN A 90 -14.86 -5.35 11.17
C GLN A 90 -13.91 -5.44 12.35
N MET A 91 -13.98 -4.48 13.26
CA MET A 91 -13.25 -4.50 14.53
C MET A 91 -14.04 -5.27 15.60
N ASN A 92 -13.36 -5.69 16.68
CA ASN A 92 -13.97 -6.45 17.78
C ASN A 92 -15.17 -5.75 18.44
N ASN A 93 -15.27 -4.42 18.30
CA ASN A 93 -16.40 -3.61 18.77
C ASN A 93 -17.63 -3.64 17.84
N GLY A 94 -17.61 -4.46 16.79
CA GLY A 94 -18.68 -4.59 15.81
C GLY A 94 -18.70 -3.50 14.74
N ARG A 95 -17.84 -2.47 14.83
CA ARG A 95 -17.79 -1.38 13.85
C ARG A 95 -17.05 -1.83 12.59
N THR A 96 -17.66 -1.54 11.44
CA THR A 96 -17.11 -1.80 10.12
C THR A 96 -16.38 -0.57 9.60
N TYR A 97 -15.14 -0.74 9.16
CA TYR A 97 -14.37 0.28 8.48
C TYR A 97 -14.14 -0.09 7.03
N LYS A 98 -14.03 0.93 6.19
CA LYS A 98 -13.76 0.80 4.76
C LYS A 98 -12.69 1.79 4.34
N THR A 99 -11.85 1.39 3.40
CA THR A 99 -10.92 2.26 2.70
C THR A 99 -10.61 1.69 1.31
N ARG A 100 -9.89 2.47 0.51
CA ARG A 100 -9.36 2.06 -0.78
C ARG A 100 -7.84 2.02 -0.68
N ILE A 101 -7.25 0.96 -1.24
CA ILE A 101 -5.80 0.80 -1.32
C ILE A 101 -5.41 0.99 -2.78
N TYR A 102 -4.58 1.98 -3.03
CA TYR A 102 -4.10 2.36 -4.35
C TYR A 102 -2.68 1.89 -4.54
N THR A 103 -2.35 1.51 -5.77
CA THR A 103 -0.99 1.14 -6.16
C THR A 103 -0.52 2.03 -7.30
N TYR A 104 0.65 2.64 -7.14
CA TYR A 104 1.25 3.54 -8.12
C TYR A 104 2.64 3.07 -8.48
N GLU A 105 2.96 3.12 -9.76
CA GLU A 105 4.34 3.02 -10.24
C GLU A 105 4.91 4.44 -10.37
N ILE A 106 6.03 4.67 -9.70
CA ILE A 106 6.78 5.93 -9.77
C ILE A 106 8.24 5.57 -10.01
N GLU A 107 8.74 5.86 -11.21
CA GLU A 107 10.11 5.51 -11.61
C GLU A 107 10.38 4.00 -11.44
N ASP A 108 11.36 3.62 -10.63
CA ASP A 108 11.73 2.25 -10.27
C ASP A 108 11.11 1.78 -8.94
N MET A 109 10.10 2.50 -8.44
CA MET A 109 9.41 2.20 -7.19
C MET A 109 7.99 1.71 -7.41
N HIS A 110 7.65 0.67 -6.66
CA HIS A 110 6.27 0.36 -6.32
C HIS A 110 5.85 1.18 -5.11
N VAL A 111 4.71 1.85 -5.23
CA VAL A 111 4.09 2.60 -4.15
C VAL A 111 2.72 2.04 -3.85
N VAL A 112 2.41 1.84 -2.57
CA VAL A 112 1.07 1.49 -2.10
C VAL A 112 0.62 2.48 -1.06
N MET A 113 -0.56 3.05 -1.24
CA MET A 113 -1.11 4.02 -0.29
C MET A 113 -2.58 3.75 0.04
N ALA A 114 -2.96 4.11 1.26
CA ALA A 114 -4.33 3.97 1.74
C ALA A 114 -4.66 5.07 2.75
N HIS A 115 -5.86 5.61 2.62
CA HIS A 115 -6.41 6.55 3.59
C HIS A 115 -6.70 5.81 4.91
N ILE A 116 -6.25 6.38 6.02
CA ILE A 116 -6.61 5.85 7.35
C ILE A 116 -8.07 6.24 7.62
N PRO A 117 -8.96 5.28 7.96
CA PRO A 117 -10.39 5.52 8.08
C PRO A 117 -10.75 6.75 8.90
N GLU A 118 -11.60 7.60 8.32
CA GLU A 118 -12.19 8.79 8.94
C GLU A 118 -11.17 9.88 9.37
N SER A 119 -9.89 9.69 9.07
CA SER A 119 -8.82 10.59 9.48
C SER A 119 -8.46 11.61 8.40
N ASP A 120 -7.51 12.50 8.69
CA ASP A 120 -6.84 13.36 7.71
C ASP A 120 -5.44 12.82 7.35
N LEU A 121 -5.27 11.49 7.46
CA LEU A 121 -3.98 10.81 7.33
C LEU A 121 -4.02 9.74 6.25
N ILE A 122 -2.88 9.56 5.58
CA ILE A 122 -2.66 8.51 4.57
C ILE A 122 -1.38 7.77 4.93
N VAL A 123 -1.41 6.45 4.87
CA VAL A 123 -0.20 5.61 4.95
C VAL A 123 0.28 5.30 3.55
N LEU A 124 1.58 5.42 3.33
CA LEU A 124 2.26 5.17 2.06
C LEU A 124 3.46 4.25 2.29
N PHE A 125 3.58 3.21 1.48
CA PHE A 125 4.72 2.31 1.42
C PHE A 125 5.44 2.47 0.08
N THR A 126 6.77 2.52 0.10
CA THR A 126 7.60 2.43 -1.09
C THR A 126 8.46 1.18 -1.05
N ALA A 127 8.71 0.58 -2.20
CA ALA A 127 9.60 -0.55 -2.36
C ALA A 127 10.18 -0.60 -3.78
N ASN A 128 11.29 -1.31 -3.94
CA ASN A 128 11.88 -1.53 -5.26
C ASN A 128 10.93 -2.36 -6.13
N LYS A 129 10.66 -1.87 -7.35
CA LYS A 129 9.77 -2.50 -8.33
C LYS A 129 10.17 -3.93 -8.70
N ASP A 130 11.47 -4.19 -8.81
CA ASP A 130 12.00 -5.46 -9.31
C ASP A 130 11.96 -6.59 -8.27
N ASP A 131 11.75 -6.24 -7.00
CA ASP A 131 11.86 -7.18 -5.88
C ASP A 131 10.57 -7.33 -5.06
N PHE A 132 9.77 -6.27 -4.94
CA PHE A 132 8.61 -6.26 -4.05
C PHE A 132 7.27 -6.22 -4.83
N PRO A 133 6.53 -7.33 -4.93
CA PRO A 133 5.29 -7.37 -5.72
C PRO A 133 4.14 -6.61 -5.05
N TYR A 134 3.33 -5.90 -5.84
CA TYR A 134 2.16 -5.14 -5.35
C TYR A 134 1.20 -5.97 -4.49
N GLY A 135 0.93 -7.22 -4.88
CA GLY A 135 0.03 -8.10 -4.13
C GLY A 135 0.49 -8.27 -2.67
N LEU A 136 1.80 -8.43 -2.44
CA LEU A 136 2.35 -8.54 -1.10
C LEU A 136 2.31 -7.20 -0.35
N MET A 137 2.58 -6.08 -1.04
CA MET A 137 2.47 -4.74 -0.44
C MET A 137 1.03 -4.44 0.01
N VAL A 138 0.03 -4.81 -0.81
CA VAL A 138 -1.39 -4.63 -0.48
C VAL A 138 -1.78 -5.49 0.72
N LEU A 139 -1.32 -6.75 0.80
CA LEU A 139 -1.55 -7.59 1.98
C LEU A 139 -0.92 -6.98 3.24
N LYS A 140 0.31 -6.46 3.14
CA LYS A 140 1.00 -5.78 4.24
C LYS A 140 0.27 -4.51 4.66
N MET A 141 -0.29 -3.75 3.71
CA MET A 141 -1.09 -2.56 3.97
C MET A 141 -2.39 -2.91 4.70
N LYS A 142 -3.11 -3.95 4.26
CA LYS A 142 -4.33 -4.43 4.94
C LYS A 142 -4.10 -4.76 6.41
N GLN A 143 -3.00 -5.45 6.72
CA GLN A 143 -2.62 -5.77 8.09
C GLN A 143 -2.20 -4.53 8.88
N SER A 144 -1.44 -3.63 8.26
CA SER A 144 -0.96 -2.40 8.91
C SER A 144 -2.10 -1.45 9.24
N LEU A 145 -3.11 -1.33 8.37
CA LEU A 145 -4.30 -0.52 8.63
C LEU A 145 -5.04 -1.01 9.87
N GLN A 146 -5.14 -2.32 10.10
CA GLN A 146 -5.76 -2.87 11.31
C GLN A 146 -4.94 -2.57 12.58
N SER A 147 -3.61 -2.56 12.50
CA SER A 147 -2.75 -2.33 13.66
C SER A 147 -2.64 -0.86 14.10
N ILE A 148 -2.95 0.09 13.21
CA ILE A 148 -2.92 1.54 13.50
C ILE A 148 -4.30 2.12 13.86
N SER A 149 -5.16 1.31 14.47
CA SER A 149 -6.54 1.69 14.84
C SER A 149 -6.65 2.94 15.74
N ASN A 150 -5.60 3.24 16.50
CA ASN A 150 -5.51 4.44 17.32
C ASN A 150 -5.49 5.76 16.52
N LEU A 151 -5.20 5.70 15.21
CA LEU A 151 -5.18 6.86 14.32
C LEU A 151 -6.50 7.07 13.56
N TYR A 152 -7.49 6.19 13.75
CA TYR A 152 -8.78 6.34 13.08
C TYR A 152 -9.50 7.60 13.57
N GLY A 153 -10.07 8.36 12.65
CA GLY A 153 -10.74 9.62 12.97
C GLY A 153 -9.80 10.78 13.32
N TYR A 154 -8.48 10.61 13.26
CA TYR A 154 -7.52 11.66 13.59
C TYR A 154 -7.66 12.89 12.68
N LYS A 155 -7.77 14.09 13.23
CA LYS A 155 -7.94 15.35 12.49
C LYS A 155 -6.76 16.30 12.67
N LEU A 156 -6.33 16.93 11.57
CA LEU A 156 -5.28 17.95 11.55
C LEU A 156 -5.96 19.32 11.65
N SER A 157 -6.31 19.72 12.88
CA SER A 157 -6.90 21.03 13.18
C SER A 157 -5.92 22.18 12.99
#